data_AF-A0A1Q7PNH8-F1
#
_entry.id   AF-A0A1Q7PNH8-F1
#
_cell.length_a   1.000
_cell.length_b   1.000
_cell.length_c   1.000
_cell.angle_alpha   90.00
_cell.angle_beta   90.00
_cell.angle_gamma   90.00
#
_symmetry.space_group_name_H-M   'P 1'
#
loop_
_entity.id
_entity.type
_entity.pdbx_description
1 polymer ?
#
loop_
_entity_poly.entity_id
_entity_poly.type
_entity_poly.pdbx_seq_one_letter_code
_entity_poly.pdbx_strand_id
1 'polypeptide(L)'
;MHKKHMNKQVKDVILTRSYPPSLFLIFDDGSRQGIMVGERNLQIENSVLETISKILSEWGEIKRVEIAQSYMENERQFPIFLTELVALSFYITNTANSWDLMKINNANDLMHNRIVAQLLYEYTRLGDSVKLSVSKQRNNKTPDFDINGIYAEVKTILSIGKLEETLNGVRLTDESYKWFQRKLEEEFKNAKQQVGEKGIIILAPWSYKIDSVLRQVFEKELSIIPPYPERGIVILILYGNSPLEYNYLKFTLDNFKSSINYVLSEIQIGVKLNVQYRSFPIALTLSSTFGHDIL
;
A
#
# COMPACT_ATOMS: atom_id res chain seq x y z
N MET A 1 31.04 -6.44 4.89
CA MET A 1 30.90 -5.27 5.79
C MET A 1 29.44 -5.10 6.12
N HIS A 2 29.02 -5.49 7.32
CA HIS A 2 27.67 -5.18 7.81
C HIS A 2 27.57 -3.67 7.98
N LYS A 3 26.70 -3.01 7.20
CA LYS A 3 26.28 -1.64 7.53
C LYS A 3 25.57 -1.72 8.86
N LYS A 4 26.25 -1.28 9.91
CA LYS A 4 25.66 -0.96 11.20
C LYS A 4 24.71 0.20 10.91
N HIS A 5 23.45 -0.11 10.58
CA HIS A 5 22.42 0.92 10.56
C HIS A 5 22.41 1.51 11.97
N MET A 6 22.92 2.73 12.12
CA MET A 6 22.61 3.52 13.28
C MET A 6 21.09 3.58 13.33
N ASN A 7 20.49 2.97 14.36
CA ASN A 7 19.08 3.10 14.66
C ASN A 7 18.82 4.55 15.03
N LYS A 8 18.73 5.43 14.03
CA LYS A 8 18.25 6.80 14.22
C LYS A 8 16.78 6.71 14.58
N GLN A 9 16.40 7.29 15.72
CA GLN A 9 15.00 7.33 16.11
C GLN A 9 14.32 8.53 15.45
N VAL A 10 13.12 8.31 14.93
CA VAL A 10 12.27 9.42 14.47
C VAL A 10 11.91 10.26 15.68
N LYS A 11 12.18 11.55 15.60
CA LYS A 11 11.81 12.56 16.58
C LYS A 11 10.53 13.28 16.18
N ASP A 12 10.34 13.56 14.89
CA ASP A 12 9.15 14.26 14.42
C ASP A 12 8.85 13.99 12.93
N VAL A 13 7.62 14.30 12.51
CA VAL A 13 7.14 14.30 11.13
C VAL A 13 6.56 15.67 10.82
N ILE A 14 7.16 16.41 9.88
CA ILE A 14 6.81 17.81 9.59
C ILE A 14 6.45 17.99 8.12
N LEU A 15 5.30 18.60 7.86
CA LEU A 15 4.93 19.13 6.55
C LEU A 15 5.31 20.62 6.48
N THR A 16 6.25 20.98 5.62
CA THR A 16 6.56 22.37 5.30
C THR A 16 5.64 22.87 4.20
N ARG A 17 5.08 24.06 4.40
CA ARG A 17 4.25 24.76 3.40
C ARG A 17 5.05 25.74 2.53
N SER A 18 6.39 25.68 2.60
CA SER A 18 7.28 26.36 1.64
C SER A 18 6.99 25.87 0.22
N TYR A 19 7.33 26.64 -0.82
CA TYR A 19 7.21 26.18 -2.20
C TYR A 19 8.55 25.60 -2.70
N PRO A 20 8.60 24.34 -3.19
CA PRO A 20 7.53 23.34 -3.16
C PRO A 20 7.28 22.76 -1.75
N PRO A 21 6.03 22.39 -1.41
CA PRO A 21 5.70 21.76 -0.12
C PRO A 21 6.52 20.48 0.07
N SER A 22 6.92 20.19 1.29
CA SER A 22 7.80 19.04 1.56
C SER A 22 7.44 18.37 2.87
N LEU A 23 7.48 17.04 2.89
CA LEU A 23 7.19 16.24 4.07
C LEU A 23 8.48 15.58 4.55
N PHE A 24 8.83 15.79 5.82
CA PHE A 24 10.10 15.37 6.40
C PHE A 24 9.91 14.49 7.64
N LEU A 25 10.77 13.47 7.79
CA LEU A 25 11.14 12.95 9.11
C LEU A 25 12.31 13.75 9.66
N ILE A 26 12.20 14.09 10.94
CA ILE A 26 13.27 14.66 11.75
C ILE A 26 13.77 13.55 12.66
N PHE A 27 15.07 13.32 12.69
CA PHE A 27 15.70 12.33 13.57
C PHE A 27 16.21 12.99 14.86
N ASP A 28 16.43 12.15 15.87
CA ASP A 28 17.06 12.48 17.14
C ASP A 28 18.41 13.19 17.00
N ASP A 29 19.22 12.82 16.01
CA ASP A 29 20.50 13.47 15.68
C ASP A 29 20.36 14.80 14.92
N GLY A 30 19.13 15.28 14.70
CA GLY A 30 18.82 16.51 13.97
C GLY A 30 18.87 16.37 12.44
N SER A 31 19.29 15.21 11.91
CA SER A 31 19.23 14.96 10.47
C SER A 31 17.78 14.87 9.99
N ARG A 32 17.58 15.11 8.68
CA ARG A 32 16.26 15.13 8.05
C ARG A 32 16.25 14.26 6.80
N GLN A 33 15.15 13.54 6.58
CA GLN A 33 14.86 12.89 5.31
C GLN A 33 13.49 13.35 4.84
N GLY A 34 13.34 13.66 3.55
CA GLY A 34 12.12 14.28 3.01
C GLY A 34 11.74 13.78 1.63
N ILE A 35 10.46 13.94 1.28
CA ILE A 35 9.98 13.92 -0.10
C ILE A 35 9.44 15.31 -0.44
N MET A 36 9.87 15.84 -1.58
CA MET A 36 9.27 17.04 -2.17
C MET A 36 7.90 16.70 -2.74
N VAL A 37 6.88 17.32 -2.17
CA VAL A 37 5.49 17.18 -2.55
C VAL A 37 5.18 18.27 -3.58
N GLY A 38 5.69 18.11 -4.81
CA GLY A 38 5.30 19.01 -5.89
C GLY A 38 6.20 19.11 -7.11
N GLU A 39 7.51 18.80 -7.04
CA GLU A 39 8.40 19.33 -8.10
C GLU A 39 8.75 18.42 -9.27
N ARG A 40 8.61 17.08 -9.23
CA ARG A 40 8.94 16.28 -10.43
C ARG A 40 8.11 15.04 -10.77
N ASN A 41 7.18 14.54 -9.94
CA ASN A 41 6.34 13.38 -10.33
C ASN A 41 4.98 13.26 -9.61
N LEU A 42 4.64 14.16 -8.69
CA LEU A 42 3.30 14.25 -8.08
C LEU A 42 2.97 15.73 -7.89
N GLN A 43 2.23 16.32 -8.82
CA GLN A 43 1.57 17.61 -8.55
C GLN A 43 0.46 17.33 -7.55
N ILE A 44 0.64 17.77 -6.32
CA ILE A 44 -0.31 17.53 -5.24
C ILE A 44 -1.08 18.82 -4.99
N GLU A 45 -2.40 18.74 -5.10
CA GLU A 45 -3.29 19.87 -4.87
C GLU A 45 -3.23 20.36 -3.42
N ASN A 46 -3.49 21.66 -3.21
CA ASN A 46 -3.50 22.26 -1.86
C ASN A 46 -4.49 21.57 -0.93
N SER A 47 -5.62 21.10 -1.45
CA SER A 47 -6.64 20.33 -0.73
C SER A 47 -6.05 19.06 -0.09
N VAL A 48 -5.15 18.36 -0.79
CA VAL A 48 -4.47 17.17 -0.28
C VAL A 48 -3.46 17.55 0.81
N LEU A 49 -2.73 18.66 0.66
CA LEU A 49 -1.80 19.15 1.69
C LEU A 49 -2.51 19.57 2.99
N GLU A 50 -3.70 20.15 2.85
CA GLU A 50 -4.57 20.48 3.97
C GLU A 50 -5.05 19.21 4.67
N THR A 51 -5.45 18.18 3.92
CA THR A 51 -5.81 16.87 4.47
C THR A 51 -4.64 16.20 5.19
N ILE A 52 -3.42 16.22 4.62
CA ILE A 52 -2.21 15.72 5.30
C ILE A 52 -1.99 16.47 6.62
N SER A 53 -2.06 17.80 6.58
CA SER A 53 -1.90 18.63 7.79
C SER A 53 -2.91 18.25 8.88
N LYS A 54 -4.17 18.03 8.48
CA LYS A 54 -5.23 17.63 9.39
C LYS A 54 -5.01 16.25 9.98
N ILE A 55 -4.63 15.25 9.16
CA ILE A 55 -4.30 13.90 9.63
C ILE A 55 -3.18 13.93 10.68
N LEU A 56 -2.06 14.60 10.36
CA LEU A 56 -0.91 14.69 11.26
C LEU A 56 -1.27 15.41 12.57
N SER A 57 -2.13 16.42 12.51
CA SER A 57 -2.64 17.12 13.69
C SER A 57 -3.54 16.23 14.54
N GLU A 58 -4.45 15.46 13.94
CA GLU A 58 -5.36 14.56 14.66
C GLU A 58 -4.63 13.38 15.31
N TRP A 59 -3.57 12.89 14.69
CA TRP A 59 -2.74 11.85 15.29
C TRP A 59 -1.97 12.36 16.51
N GLY A 60 -1.59 13.63 16.52
CA GLY A 60 -0.70 14.19 17.54
C GLY A 60 0.75 13.71 17.40
N GLU A 61 1.63 14.23 18.26
CA GLU A 61 3.09 14.01 18.14
C GLU A 61 3.53 12.60 18.42
N ILE A 62 3.08 12.04 19.53
CA ILE A 62 3.48 10.71 19.96
C ILE A 62 3.09 9.70 18.88
N LYS A 63 1.83 9.73 18.41
CA LYS A 63 1.32 8.76 17.46
C LYS A 63 1.95 8.87 16.08
N ARG A 64 2.15 10.09 15.55
CA ARG A 64 2.77 10.26 14.22
C ARG A 64 4.21 9.74 14.23
N VAL A 65 4.94 9.96 15.32
CA VAL A 65 6.30 9.43 15.51
C VAL A 65 6.27 7.91 15.62
N GLU A 66 5.40 7.34 16.45
CA GLU A 66 5.26 5.88 16.60
C GLU A 66 4.96 5.18 15.28
N ILE A 67 4.01 5.70 14.49
CA ILE A 67 3.67 5.14 13.18
C ILE A 67 4.87 5.24 12.23
N ALA A 68 5.50 6.42 12.12
CA ALA A 68 6.66 6.61 11.25
C ALA A 68 7.84 5.70 11.64
N GLN A 69 8.11 5.61 12.95
CA GLN A 69 9.14 4.73 13.52
C GLN A 69 8.85 3.26 13.19
N SER A 70 7.59 2.83 13.24
CA SER A 70 7.18 1.48 12.87
C SER A 70 7.50 1.15 11.40
N TYR A 71 7.40 2.10 10.46
CA TYR A 71 7.84 1.87 9.08
C TYR A 71 9.35 1.68 8.97
N MET A 72 10.13 2.42 9.76
CA MET A 72 11.58 2.31 9.77
C MET A 72 12.05 0.99 10.40
N GLU A 73 11.45 0.59 11.51
CA GLU A 73 11.79 -0.65 12.22
C GLU A 73 11.35 -1.91 11.48
N ASN A 74 10.25 -1.82 10.72
CA ASN A 74 9.78 -2.92 9.87
C ASN A 74 10.41 -2.90 8.47
N GLU A 75 11.52 -2.17 8.29
CA GLU A 75 12.29 -2.06 7.05
C GLU A 75 11.51 -1.58 5.81
N ARG A 76 10.25 -1.14 5.98
CA ARG A 76 9.38 -0.64 4.90
C ARG A 76 9.88 0.63 4.23
N GLN A 77 10.94 1.22 4.74
CA GLN A 77 11.58 2.43 4.24
C GLN A 77 10.72 3.68 4.40
N PHE A 78 11.40 4.77 4.75
CA PHE A 78 10.83 6.10 4.90
C PHE A 78 9.98 6.56 3.68
N PRO A 79 10.43 6.38 2.42
CA PRO A 79 9.65 6.85 1.28
C PRO A 79 8.27 6.23 1.18
N ILE A 80 8.09 4.98 1.64
CA ILE A 80 6.81 4.29 1.57
C ILE A 80 5.83 4.87 2.57
N PHE A 81 6.26 5.16 3.80
CA PHE A 81 5.42 5.83 4.80
C PHE A 81 4.82 7.14 4.27
N LEU A 82 5.68 8.03 3.74
CA LEU A 82 5.21 9.32 3.22
C LEU A 82 4.27 9.16 2.04
N THR A 83 4.58 8.21 1.18
CA THR A 83 3.83 7.95 -0.04
C THR A 83 2.43 7.41 0.26
N GLU A 84 2.31 6.51 1.23
CA GLU A 84 1.00 5.99 1.67
C GLU A 84 0.18 7.09 2.36
N LEU A 85 0.80 7.96 3.16
CA LEU A 85 0.12 9.10 3.76
C LEU A 85 -0.40 10.08 2.71
N VAL A 86 0.42 10.39 1.71
CA VAL A 86 0.03 11.23 0.57
C VAL A 86 -1.12 10.60 -0.21
N ALA A 87 -1.02 9.32 -0.54
CA ALA A 87 -2.05 8.61 -1.30
C ALA A 87 -3.37 8.53 -0.54
N LEU A 88 -3.34 8.19 0.76
CA LEU A 88 -4.53 8.21 1.61
C LEU A 88 -5.20 9.59 1.57
N SER A 89 -4.41 10.64 1.75
CA SER A 89 -4.91 12.03 1.77
C SER A 89 -5.53 12.43 0.44
N PHE A 90 -4.92 12.02 -0.67
CA PHE A 90 -5.46 12.23 -2.01
C PHE A 90 -6.83 11.57 -2.17
N TYR A 91 -6.96 10.29 -1.85
CA TYR A 91 -8.23 9.57 -2.00
C TYR A 91 -9.30 10.05 -1.04
N ILE A 92 -8.94 10.42 0.20
CA ILE A 92 -9.88 10.97 1.17
C ILE A 92 -10.46 12.29 0.66
N THR A 93 -9.59 13.19 0.20
CA THR A 93 -9.99 14.50 -0.35
C THR A 93 -10.99 14.36 -1.49
N ASN A 94 -10.88 13.29 -2.28
CA ASN A 94 -11.72 13.04 -3.44
C ASN A 94 -12.90 12.09 -3.19
N THR A 95 -13.18 11.71 -1.93
CA THR A 95 -14.25 10.76 -1.58
C THR A 95 -15.09 11.30 -0.43
N ALA A 96 -16.39 11.55 -0.66
CA ALA A 96 -17.28 12.29 0.26
C ALA A 96 -17.53 11.63 1.65
N ASN A 97 -17.14 10.37 1.87
CA ASN A 97 -17.49 9.59 3.08
C ASN A 97 -16.28 8.94 3.78
N SER A 98 -15.06 9.47 3.60
CA SER A 98 -13.83 8.74 3.87
C SER A 98 -13.07 9.13 5.16
N TRP A 99 -13.54 10.10 5.94
CA TRP A 99 -12.83 10.57 7.16
C TRP A 99 -12.65 9.48 8.22
N ASP A 100 -13.54 8.47 8.29
CA ASP A 100 -13.38 7.34 9.20
C ASP A 100 -12.11 6.52 8.92
N LEU A 101 -11.58 6.56 7.69
CA LEU A 101 -10.33 5.89 7.29
C LEU A 101 -9.08 6.54 7.88
N MET A 102 -9.18 7.68 8.54
CA MET A 102 -8.02 8.32 9.18
C MET A 102 -7.79 7.85 10.61
N LYS A 103 -8.70 7.03 11.16
CA LYS A 103 -8.58 6.39 12.48
C LYS A 103 -7.52 5.29 12.44
N ILE A 104 -6.26 5.70 12.29
CA ILE A 104 -5.09 4.85 12.10
C ILE A 104 -4.36 4.72 13.42
N ASN A 105 -4.19 3.49 13.93
CA ASN A 105 -3.53 3.22 15.20
C ASN A 105 -2.12 2.66 15.04
N ASN A 106 -1.80 2.12 13.87
CA ASN A 106 -0.50 1.52 13.60
C ASN A 106 -0.19 1.59 12.09
N ALA A 107 1.03 1.18 11.72
CA ALA A 107 1.49 1.17 10.34
C ALA A 107 0.70 0.24 9.40
N ASN A 108 0.04 -0.80 9.90
CA ASN A 108 -0.79 -1.67 9.06
C ASN A 108 -2.11 -0.98 8.71
N ASP A 109 -2.69 -0.25 9.67
CA ASP A 109 -3.93 0.51 9.44
C ASP A 109 -3.75 1.56 8.35
N LEU A 110 -2.59 2.25 8.29
CA LEU A 110 -2.33 3.25 7.25
C LEU A 110 -2.37 2.63 5.84
N MET A 111 -1.65 1.53 5.63
CA MET A 111 -1.64 0.86 4.33
C MET A 111 -3.02 0.31 3.97
N HIS A 112 -3.69 -0.36 4.91
CA HIS A 112 -5.04 -0.91 4.71
C HIS A 112 -6.04 0.18 4.34
N ASN A 113 -6.11 1.23 5.15
CA ASN A 113 -7.05 2.33 4.93
C ASN A 113 -6.75 3.10 3.64
N ARG A 114 -5.47 3.19 3.23
CA ARG A 114 -5.10 3.78 1.93
C ARG A 114 -5.58 2.95 0.75
N ILE A 115 -5.50 1.61 0.82
CA ILE A 115 -6.01 0.72 -0.22
C ILE A 115 -7.53 0.79 -0.28
N VAL A 116 -8.20 0.77 0.87
CA VAL A 116 -9.65 0.94 0.96
C VAL A 116 -10.05 2.28 0.34
N ALA A 117 -9.44 3.40 0.76
CA ALA A 117 -9.74 4.74 0.24
C ALA A 117 -9.63 4.80 -1.29
N GLN A 118 -8.61 4.18 -1.87
CA GLN A 118 -8.45 4.10 -3.32
C GLN A 118 -9.60 3.35 -3.98
N LEU A 119 -9.98 2.19 -3.47
CA LEU A 119 -11.05 1.39 -4.05
C LEU A 119 -12.38 2.15 -3.98
N LEU A 120 -12.66 2.81 -2.86
CA LEU A 120 -13.85 3.66 -2.74
C LEU A 120 -13.84 4.77 -3.79
N TYR A 121 -12.71 5.47 -3.95
CA TYR A 121 -12.56 6.52 -4.94
C TYR A 121 -12.80 6.00 -6.36
N GLU A 122 -12.15 4.90 -6.75
CA GLU A 122 -12.27 4.36 -8.11
C GLU A 122 -13.69 3.87 -8.40
N TYR A 123 -14.31 3.09 -7.51
CA TYR A 123 -15.69 2.63 -7.72
C TYR A 123 -16.69 3.79 -7.73
N THR A 124 -16.53 4.79 -6.85
CA THR A 124 -17.37 6.00 -6.87
C THR A 124 -17.22 6.75 -8.19
N ARG A 125 -15.98 6.89 -8.70
CA ARG A 125 -15.68 7.54 -9.98
C ARG A 125 -16.29 6.81 -11.17
N LEU A 126 -16.41 5.49 -11.09
CA LEU A 126 -17.08 4.64 -12.09
C LEU A 126 -18.61 4.69 -12.00
N GLY A 127 -19.17 5.40 -11.02
CA GLY A 127 -20.61 5.56 -10.83
C GLY A 127 -21.25 4.52 -9.91
N ASP A 128 -20.46 3.69 -9.23
CA ASP A 128 -20.97 2.71 -8.28
C ASP A 128 -21.37 3.37 -6.94
N SER A 129 -22.41 2.84 -6.31
CA SER A 129 -22.82 3.23 -4.96
C SER A 129 -21.97 2.49 -3.93
N VAL A 130 -21.08 3.22 -3.24
CA VAL A 130 -20.17 2.64 -2.25
C VAL A 130 -20.49 3.11 -0.82
N LYS A 131 -20.43 2.19 0.15
CA LYS A 131 -20.66 2.47 1.59
C LYS A 131 -19.59 1.83 2.46
N LEU A 132 -18.91 2.63 3.29
CA LEU A 132 -17.89 2.17 4.24
C LEU A 132 -18.44 1.39 5.43
N SER A 133 -19.66 1.72 5.86
CA SER A 133 -20.24 1.18 7.09
C SER A 133 -21.36 0.20 6.76
N VAL A 134 -21.00 -1.07 6.58
CA VAL A 134 -21.98 -2.15 6.51
C VAL A 134 -22.46 -2.43 7.94
N SER A 135 -23.72 -2.11 8.24
CA SER A 135 -24.32 -2.40 9.55
C SER A 135 -24.10 -3.89 9.90
N LYS A 136 -23.47 -4.14 11.06
CA LYS A 136 -23.10 -5.46 11.60
C LYS A 136 -24.08 -6.59 11.18
N GLN A 137 -23.63 -7.61 10.44
CA GLN A 137 -24.14 -9.00 10.54
C GLN A 137 -23.46 -10.03 9.61
N ARG A 138 -22.63 -10.90 10.21
CA ARG A 138 -22.79 -12.36 10.43
C ARG A 138 -21.51 -12.79 11.17
N ASN A 139 -21.61 -13.52 12.28
CA ASN A 139 -20.45 -13.98 13.07
C ASN A 139 -19.47 -12.89 13.57
N ASN A 140 -19.95 -11.70 13.95
CA ASN A 140 -19.16 -10.59 14.53
C ASN A 140 -18.07 -9.96 13.65
N LYS A 141 -17.99 -10.26 12.35
CA LYS A 141 -17.04 -9.60 11.43
C LYS A 141 -17.79 -8.71 10.45
N THR A 142 -17.31 -7.48 10.27
CA THR A 142 -17.90 -6.46 9.42
C THR A 142 -17.01 -6.31 8.19
N PRO A 143 -17.54 -6.51 6.96
CA PRO A 143 -16.79 -6.23 5.73
C PRO A 143 -16.27 -4.79 5.70
N ASP A 144 -15.12 -4.57 5.07
CA ASP A 144 -14.53 -3.23 4.94
C ASP A 144 -15.46 -2.22 4.25
N PHE A 145 -16.21 -2.64 3.22
CA PHE A 145 -17.20 -1.79 2.55
C PHE A 145 -18.22 -2.61 1.73
N ASP A 146 -19.25 -1.92 1.24
CA ASP A 146 -20.27 -2.43 0.32
C ASP A 146 -20.22 -1.65 -1.00
N ILE A 147 -20.28 -2.36 -2.12
CA ILE A 147 -20.40 -1.79 -3.47
C ILE A 147 -21.68 -2.33 -4.10
N ASN A 148 -22.66 -1.47 -4.36
CA ASN A 148 -23.94 -1.85 -4.98
C ASN A 148 -24.65 -3.03 -4.28
N GLY A 149 -24.56 -3.14 -2.94
CA GLY A 149 -25.13 -4.26 -2.19
C GLY A 149 -24.31 -5.56 -2.25
N ILE A 150 -23.04 -5.48 -2.65
CA ILE A 150 -22.08 -6.57 -2.62
C ILE A 150 -20.98 -6.23 -1.60
N TYR A 151 -20.87 -7.06 -0.56
CA TYR A 151 -19.85 -6.90 0.47
C TYR A 151 -18.45 -7.17 -0.07
N ALA A 152 -17.53 -6.27 0.22
CA ALA A 152 -16.13 -6.35 -0.13
C ALA A 152 -15.25 -6.38 1.12
N GLU A 153 -14.25 -7.25 1.11
CA GLU A 153 -13.26 -7.37 2.18
C GLU A 153 -11.85 -7.28 1.60
N VAL A 154 -11.04 -6.41 2.18
CA VAL A 154 -9.65 -6.18 1.84
C VAL A 154 -8.75 -6.91 2.82
N LYS A 155 -7.72 -7.58 2.30
CA LYS A 155 -6.64 -8.16 3.08
C LYS A 155 -5.32 -7.63 2.58
N THR A 156 -4.70 -6.78 3.39
CA THR A 156 -3.33 -6.30 3.18
C THR A 156 -2.33 -7.30 3.76
N ILE A 157 -1.49 -7.90 2.93
CA ILE A 157 -0.62 -9.00 3.33
C ILE A 157 0.83 -8.53 3.38
N LEU A 158 1.16 -7.90 4.50
CA LEU A 158 2.46 -7.24 4.73
C LEU A 158 3.63 -8.18 4.93
N SER A 159 3.37 -9.37 5.49
CA SER A 159 4.42 -10.36 5.74
C SER A 159 5.12 -10.81 4.47
N ILE A 160 4.46 -10.67 3.32
CA ILE A 160 4.99 -11.02 2.00
C ILE A 160 6.16 -10.10 1.60
N GLY A 161 6.09 -8.80 1.88
CA GLY A 161 7.19 -7.87 1.58
C GLY A 161 8.42 -8.12 2.44
N LYS A 162 8.22 -8.51 3.71
CA LYS A 162 9.31 -8.90 4.63
C LYS A 162 10.12 -10.09 4.12
N LEU A 163 9.47 -11.01 3.41
CA LEU A 163 10.14 -12.15 2.77
C LEU A 163 11.12 -11.68 1.68
N GLU A 164 10.76 -10.64 0.91
CA GLU A 164 11.61 -10.12 -0.17
C GLU A 164 12.87 -9.41 0.33
N GLU A 165 12.74 -8.72 1.46
CA GLU A 165 13.83 -8.01 2.15
C GLU A 165 14.82 -9.02 2.74
N THR A 166 14.31 -10.05 3.42
CA THR A 166 15.13 -11.15 3.97
C THR A 166 15.97 -11.84 2.90
N LEU A 167 15.46 -11.91 1.67
CA LEU A 167 16.12 -12.58 0.56
C LEU A 167 17.06 -11.65 -0.24
N ASN A 168 17.16 -10.35 0.11
CA ASN A 168 18.10 -9.38 -0.46
C ASN A 168 18.20 -9.39 -2.02
N GLY A 169 17.11 -9.70 -2.72
CA GLY A 169 17.11 -9.79 -4.19
C GLY A 169 17.60 -11.10 -4.79
N VAL A 170 17.84 -12.12 -3.98
CA VAL A 170 18.01 -13.50 -4.43
C VAL A 170 16.67 -14.06 -4.92
N ARG A 171 16.72 -14.97 -5.91
CA ARG A 171 15.56 -15.75 -6.36
C ARG A 171 14.83 -16.33 -5.15
N LEU A 172 13.50 -16.16 -5.10
CA LEU A 172 12.66 -16.78 -4.08
C LEU A 172 12.95 -18.29 -4.05
N THR A 173 13.18 -18.83 -2.85
CA THR A 173 13.39 -20.26 -2.65
C THR A 173 12.06 -21.01 -2.74
N ASP A 174 12.12 -22.33 -2.93
CA ASP A 174 10.93 -23.19 -2.88
C ASP A 174 10.11 -23.01 -1.59
N GLU A 175 10.79 -22.85 -0.46
CA GLU A 175 10.16 -22.59 0.83
C GLU A 175 9.48 -21.22 0.87
N SER A 176 10.09 -20.21 0.24
CA SER A 176 9.54 -18.85 0.15
C SER A 176 8.26 -18.84 -0.69
N TYR A 177 8.24 -19.54 -1.83
CA TYR A 177 7.02 -19.69 -2.64
C TYR A 177 5.91 -20.44 -1.89
N LYS A 178 6.23 -21.57 -1.25
CA LYS A 178 5.26 -22.32 -0.44
C LYS A 178 4.70 -21.48 0.70
N TRP A 179 5.54 -20.68 1.35
CA TRP A 179 5.12 -19.78 2.41
C TRP A 179 4.21 -18.66 1.88
N PHE A 180 4.56 -18.03 0.75
CA PHE A 180 3.75 -17.01 0.09
C PHE A 180 2.37 -17.55 -0.29
N GLN A 181 2.35 -18.74 -0.92
CA GLN A 181 1.13 -19.44 -1.29
C GLN A 181 0.24 -19.70 -0.08
N ARG A 182 0.78 -20.29 0.98
CA ARG A 182 0.05 -20.54 2.23
C ARG A 182 -0.54 -19.26 2.82
N LYS A 183 0.23 -18.16 2.81
CA LYS A 183 -0.22 -16.90 3.39
C LYS A 183 -1.37 -16.29 2.58
N LEU A 184 -1.28 -16.32 1.24
CA LEU A 184 -2.40 -15.92 0.38
C LEU A 184 -3.65 -16.78 0.61
N GLU A 185 -3.48 -18.10 0.71
CA GLU A 185 -4.59 -19.03 0.93
C GLU A 185 -5.27 -18.82 2.30
N GLU A 186 -4.48 -18.52 3.34
CA GLU A 186 -4.97 -18.19 4.68
C GLU A 186 -5.81 -16.91 4.65
N GLU A 187 -5.28 -15.83 4.09
CA GLU A 187 -6.00 -14.55 4.03
C GLU A 187 -7.22 -14.60 3.12
N PHE A 188 -7.14 -15.36 2.02
CA PHE A 188 -8.30 -15.68 1.18
C PHE A 188 -9.40 -16.39 1.97
N LYS A 189 -9.05 -17.43 2.74
CA LYS A 189 -10.02 -18.16 3.58
C LYS A 189 -10.64 -17.23 4.63
N ASN A 190 -9.82 -16.39 5.26
CA ASN A 190 -10.28 -15.41 6.25
C ASN A 190 -11.27 -14.42 5.62
N ALA A 191 -10.94 -13.83 4.48
CA ALA A 191 -11.83 -12.90 3.78
C ALA A 191 -13.14 -13.57 3.34
N LYS A 192 -13.05 -14.79 2.78
CA LYS A 192 -14.24 -15.56 2.36
C LYS A 192 -15.21 -15.81 3.51
N GLN A 193 -14.70 -16.00 4.73
CA GLN A 193 -15.55 -16.14 5.93
C GLN A 193 -16.28 -14.85 6.31
N GLN A 194 -15.75 -13.67 5.96
CA GLN A 194 -16.36 -12.38 6.30
C GLN A 194 -17.43 -11.96 5.31
N VAL A 195 -17.18 -12.14 4.01
CA VAL A 195 -18.11 -11.71 2.95
C VAL A 195 -19.04 -12.82 2.45
N GLY A 196 -18.76 -14.07 2.79
CA GLY A 196 -19.50 -15.24 2.32
C GLY A 196 -19.25 -15.56 0.83
N GLU A 197 -20.03 -16.49 0.28
CA GLU A 197 -19.84 -17.01 -1.09
C GLU A 197 -20.19 -16.01 -2.21
N LYS A 198 -20.87 -14.92 -1.87
CA LYS A 198 -21.35 -13.92 -2.85
C LYS A 198 -20.61 -12.58 -2.74
N GLY A 199 -19.61 -12.48 -1.88
CA GLY A 199 -18.84 -11.26 -1.71
C GLY A 199 -17.72 -11.10 -2.72
N ILE A 200 -17.06 -9.95 -2.62
CA ILE A 200 -15.82 -9.62 -3.32
C ILE A 200 -14.68 -9.76 -2.31
N ILE A 201 -13.64 -10.51 -2.67
CA ILE A 201 -12.43 -10.62 -1.87
C ILE A 201 -11.33 -9.83 -2.57
N ILE A 202 -10.66 -8.96 -1.84
CA ILE A 202 -9.59 -8.12 -2.35
C ILE A 202 -8.32 -8.47 -1.58
N LEU A 203 -7.33 -9.02 -2.28
CA LEU A 203 -6.04 -9.37 -1.70
C LEU A 203 -5.01 -8.37 -2.21
N ALA A 204 -4.31 -7.73 -1.31
CA ALA A 204 -3.23 -6.80 -1.61
C ALA A 204 -1.94 -7.33 -0.96
N PRO A 205 -1.24 -8.30 -1.59
CA PRO A 205 0.10 -8.66 -1.18
C PRO A 205 1.00 -7.44 -1.31
N TRP A 206 1.73 -7.11 -0.25
CA TRP A 206 2.66 -5.98 -0.30
C TRP A 206 4.04 -6.50 -0.68
N SER A 207 4.42 -6.39 -1.95
CA SER A 207 5.73 -6.83 -2.41
C SER A 207 6.03 -6.27 -3.80
N TYR A 208 7.14 -5.58 -3.99
CA TYR A 208 7.45 -4.98 -5.29
C TYR A 208 7.95 -6.01 -6.30
N LYS A 209 8.71 -7.02 -5.86
CA LYS A 209 9.31 -7.98 -6.81
C LYS A 209 8.31 -9.05 -7.21
N ILE A 210 7.56 -9.62 -6.26
CA ILE A 210 6.50 -10.60 -6.58
C ILE A 210 5.43 -9.90 -7.40
N ASP A 211 5.01 -8.69 -7.05
CA ASP A 211 4.04 -7.97 -7.87
C ASP A 211 4.61 -7.72 -9.26
N SER A 212 5.89 -7.37 -9.40
CA SER A 212 6.51 -7.18 -10.72
C SER A 212 6.51 -8.46 -11.54
N VAL A 213 6.76 -9.60 -10.91
CA VAL A 213 6.73 -10.91 -11.57
C VAL A 213 5.30 -11.27 -11.96
N LEU A 214 4.34 -11.12 -11.05
CA LEU A 214 2.93 -11.38 -11.32
C LEU A 214 2.39 -10.47 -12.43
N ARG A 215 2.80 -9.20 -12.47
CA ARG A 215 2.46 -8.28 -13.57
C ARG A 215 2.98 -8.77 -14.91
N GLN A 216 4.20 -9.30 -14.96
CA GLN A 216 4.74 -9.84 -16.21
C GLN A 216 4.05 -11.13 -16.65
N VAL A 217 3.73 -12.01 -15.70
CA VAL A 217 3.04 -13.27 -16.02
C VAL A 217 1.61 -13.02 -16.52
N PHE A 218 0.91 -12.09 -15.88
CA PHE A 218 -0.48 -11.77 -16.19
C PHE A 218 -0.63 -10.49 -17.02
N GLU A 219 0.39 -10.09 -17.78
CA GLU A 219 0.42 -8.79 -18.48
C GLU A 219 -0.84 -8.55 -19.34
N LYS A 220 -1.40 -9.61 -19.93
CA LYS A 220 -2.59 -9.53 -20.79
C LYS A 220 -3.90 -9.43 -20.00
N GLU A 221 -3.89 -9.82 -18.74
CA GLU A 221 -5.02 -9.85 -17.83
C GLU A 221 -5.03 -8.67 -16.85
N LEU A 222 -3.95 -7.88 -16.80
CA LEU A 222 -3.88 -6.69 -15.95
C LEU A 222 -4.88 -5.63 -16.41
N SER A 223 -5.55 -5.03 -15.43
CA SER A 223 -6.31 -3.80 -15.61
C SER A 223 -5.74 -2.69 -14.73
N ILE A 224 -5.77 -1.46 -15.22
CA ILE A 224 -5.43 -0.25 -14.43
C ILE A 224 -6.66 0.34 -13.71
N ILE A 225 -7.86 -0.18 -14.00
CA ILE A 225 -9.13 0.17 -13.36
C ILE A 225 -9.59 -1.07 -12.58
N PRO A 226 -10.11 -0.94 -11.35
CA PRO A 226 -10.64 -2.09 -10.63
C PRO A 226 -11.73 -2.79 -11.46
N PRO A 227 -11.77 -4.14 -11.48
CA PRO A 227 -12.80 -4.88 -12.17
C PRO A 227 -14.20 -4.50 -11.69
N TYR A 228 -15.19 -4.53 -12.59
CA TYR A 228 -16.58 -4.26 -12.24
C TYR A 228 -17.05 -5.12 -11.05
N PRO A 229 -17.76 -4.55 -10.06
CA PRO A 229 -18.18 -5.27 -8.87
C PRO A 229 -19.18 -6.38 -9.22
N GLU A 230 -18.74 -7.62 -9.08
CA GLU A 230 -19.55 -8.82 -9.31
C GLU A 230 -19.44 -9.78 -8.13
N ARG A 231 -20.48 -10.58 -7.91
CA ARG A 231 -20.49 -11.54 -6.81
C ARG A 231 -19.51 -12.68 -7.07
N GLY A 232 -18.78 -13.07 -6.04
CA GLY A 232 -17.94 -14.27 -6.10
C GLY A 232 -16.66 -14.09 -6.91
N ILE A 233 -16.13 -12.87 -6.95
CA ILE A 233 -14.83 -12.58 -7.57
C ILE A 233 -13.75 -12.36 -6.52
N VAL A 234 -12.51 -12.60 -6.93
CA VAL A 234 -11.31 -12.22 -6.19
C VAL A 234 -10.54 -11.22 -7.02
N ILE A 235 -10.15 -10.12 -6.38
CA ILE A 235 -9.30 -9.09 -6.98
C ILE A 235 -7.95 -9.17 -6.30
N LEU A 236 -6.90 -9.42 -7.08
CA LEU A 236 -5.52 -9.29 -6.61
C LEU A 236 -5.01 -7.92 -7.04
N ILE A 237 -4.61 -7.10 -6.06
CA ILE A 237 -4.02 -5.78 -6.28
C ILE A 237 -2.50 -5.93 -6.32
N LEU A 238 -1.89 -5.46 -7.41
CA LEU A 238 -0.44 -5.44 -7.62
C LEU A 238 0.05 -3.99 -7.68
N TYR A 239 1.07 -3.64 -6.89
CA TYR A 239 1.69 -2.31 -6.89
C TYR A 239 2.35 -2.03 -8.23
N GLY A 240 1.99 -0.93 -8.89
CA GLY A 240 2.54 -0.51 -10.19
C GLY A 240 3.96 0.05 -10.11
N ASN A 241 4.36 0.74 -11.17
CA ASN A 241 5.68 1.39 -11.25
C ASN A 241 5.70 2.76 -10.58
N SER A 242 4.52 3.31 -10.28
CA SER A 242 4.31 4.49 -9.45
C SER A 242 3.52 4.10 -8.19
N PRO A 243 3.70 4.79 -7.05
CA PRO A 243 2.96 4.45 -5.85
C PRO A 243 1.45 4.70 -5.87
N LEU A 244 0.97 5.48 -6.84
CA LEU A 244 -0.46 5.65 -7.11
C LEU A 244 -0.97 4.74 -8.22
N GLU A 245 -0.07 4.00 -8.88
CA GLU A 245 -0.41 3.07 -9.95
C GLU A 245 -0.64 1.69 -9.36
N TYR A 246 -1.77 1.09 -9.69
CA TYR A 246 -2.12 -0.26 -9.28
C TYR A 246 -2.61 -1.02 -10.50
N ASN A 247 -2.26 -2.30 -10.52
CA ASN A 247 -2.82 -3.23 -11.48
C ASN A 247 -3.72 -4.20 -10.74
N TYR A 248 -4.81 -4.57 -11.40
CA TYR A 248 -5.83 -5.44 -10.85
C TYR A 248 -5.91 -6.70 -11.69
N LEU A 249 -5.92 -7.85 -11.01
CA LEU A 249 -6.22 -9.14 -11.63
C LEU A 249 -7.55 -9.65 -11.07
N LYS A 250 -8.43 -10.07 -11.98
CA LYS A 250 -9.73 -10.65 -11.65
C LYS A 250 -9.66 -12.17 -11.73
N PHE A 251 -10.13 -12.82 -10.68
CA PHE A 251 -10.35 -14.27 -10.61
C PHE A 251 -11.77 -14.55 -10.14
N THR A 252 -12.26 -15.77 -10.36
CA THR A 252 -13.44 -16.27 -9.67
C THR A 252 -13.02 -16.89 -8.34
N LEU A 253 -13.94 -16.95 -7.36
CA LEU A 253 -13.65 -17.60 -6.07
C LEU A 253 -13.18 -19.06 -6.23
N ASP A 254 -13.67 -19.75 -7.27
CA ASP A 254 -13.39 -21.16 -7.49
C ASP A 254 -12.04 -21.41 -8.18
N ASN A 255 -11.62 -20.51 -9.07
CA ASN A 255 -10.37 -20.67 -9.81
C ASN A 255 -9.17 -19.95 -9.18
N PHE A 256 -9.40 -19.00 -8.26
CA PHE A 256 -8.31 -18.18 -7.70
C PHE A 256 -7.14 -19.02 -7.17
N LYS A 257 -7.43 -20.04 -6.35
CA LYS A 257 -6.40 -20.89 -5.77
C LYS A 257 -5.61 -21.66 -6.82
N SER A 258 -6.29 -22.32 -7.76
CA SER A 258 -5.61 -23.11 -8.79
C SER A 258 -4.78 -22.21 -9.71
N SER A 259 -5.30 -21.05 -10.11
CA SER A 259 -4.60 -20.09 -10.97
C SER A 259 -3.35 -19.52 -10.30
N ILE A 260 -3.43 -19.10 -9.04
CA ILE A 260 -2.26 -18.56 -8.32
C ILE A 260 -1.22 -19.65 -8.05
N ASN A 261 -1.65 -20.84 -7.64
CA ASN A 261 -0.73 -21.95 -7.35
C ASN A 261 0.03 -22.37 -8.62
N TYR A 262 -0.68 -22.44 -9.76
CA TYR A 262 -0.06 -22.71 -11.05
C TYR A 262 0.99 -21.65 -11.40
N VAL A 263 0.64 -20.36 -11.35
CA VAL A 263 1.58 -19.29 -11.71
C VAL A 263 2.80 -19.26 -10.80
N LEU A 264 2.63 -19.41 -9.49
CA LEU A 264 3.77 -19.45 -8.57
C LEU A 264 4.69 -20.65 -8.85
N SER A 265 4.13 -21.80 -9.24
CA SER A 265 4.92 -22.97 -9.64
C SER A 265 5.69 -22.75 -10.96
N GLU A 266 5.11 -22.05 -11.93
CA GLU A 266 5.79 -21.73 -13.19
C GLU A 266 6.95 -20.75 -12.98
N ILE A 267 6.76 -19.73 -12.13
CA ILE A 267 7.83 -18.82 -11.72
C ILE A 267 8.94 -19.60 -11.01
N GLN A 268 8.57 -20.55 -10.14
CA GLN A 268 9.51 -21.40 -9.41
C GLN A 268 10.38 -22.24 -10.36
N ILE A 269 9.79 -22.85 -11.40
CA ILE A 269 10.49 -23.73 -12.36
C ILE A 269 11.42 -22.94 -13.31
N GLY A 270 11.34 -21.61 -13.29
CA GLY A 270 12.35 -20.74 -13.91
C GLY A 270 12.04 -20.38 -15.35
N VAL A 271 10.77 -20.14 -15.68
CA VAL A 271 10.42 -19.33 -16.84
C VAL A 271 11.31 -18.09 -16.82
N LYS A 272 12.18 -17.96 -17.84
CA LYS A 272 13.10 -16.83 -18.00
C LYS A 272 12.28 -15.57 -18.26
N LEU A 273 11.84 -14.94 -17.18
CA LEU A 273 11.34 -13.58 -17.23
C LEU A 273 12.54 -12.68 -17.50
N ASN A 274 12.54 -12.01 -18.66
CA ASN A 274 13.47 -10.91 -18.94
C ASN A 274 13.07 -9.74 -18.02
N VAL A 275 13.44 -9.84 -16.74
CA VAL A 275 13.19 -8.79 -15.76
C VAL A 275 14.16 -7.65 -16.04
N GLN A 276 13.76 -6.70 -16.88
CA GLN A 276 14.43 -5.40 -16.91
C GLN A 276 14.04 -4.63 -15.66
N TYR A 277 14.95 -4.64 -14.69
CA TYR A 277 14.88 -3.82 -13.49
C TYR A 277 14.95 -2.35 -13.89
N ARG A 278 13.86 -1.62 -13.72
CA ARG A 278 13.96 -0.20 -13.37
C ARG A 278 14.00 -0.15 -11.85
N SER A 279 15.20 -0.11 -11.29
CA SER A 279 15.39 0.46 -9.96
C SER A 279 14.62 1.77 -9.95
N PHE A 280 13.69 1.94 -9.01
CA PHE A 280 13.05 3.23 -8.78
C PHE A 280 14.16 4.29 -8.71
N PRO A 281 14.23 5.26 -9.64
CA PRO A 281 14.94 6.47 -9.34
C PRO A 281 14.01 7.26 -8.44
N ILE A 282 13.94 6.89 -7.15
CA ILE A 282 13.68 7.92 -6.15
C ILE A 282 14.94 8.76 -6.20
N ALA A 283 14.94 9.79 -7.04
CA ALA A 283 15.97 10.81 -7.04
C ALA A 283 15.91 11.50 -5.68
N LEU A 284 16.60 10.92 -4.70
CA LEU A 284 16.94 11.56 -3.44
C LEU A 284 17.79 12.77 -3.80
N THR A 285 17.15 13.93 -3.94
CA THR A 285 17.87 15.19 -3.95
C THR A 285 18.22 15.49 -2.51
N LEU A 286 19.40 15.03 -2.10
CA LEU A 286 20.08 15.57 -0.92
C LEU A 286 20.43 17.04 -1.26
N SER A 287 19.57 17.99 -0.94
CA SER A 287 19.97 19.40 -0.93
C SER A 287 20.79 19.65 0.34
N SER A 288 22.06 19.23 0.34
CA SER A 288 23.03 19.71 1.31
C SER A 288 23.50 21.11 0.89
N THR A 289 22.65 22.12 1.11
CA THR A 289 23.07 23.53 1.02
C THR A 289 22.39 24.31 2.11
N PHE A 290 22.97 24.26 3.31
CA PHE A 290 23.16 25.48 4.09
C PHE A 290 24.57 25.47 4.62
N GLY A 291 25.43 26.19 3.89
CA GLY A 291 26.60 26.79 4.46
C GLY A 291 26.19 27.81 5.52
N HIS A 292 27.11 28.03 6.43
CA HIS A 292 27.16 29.08 7.44
C HIS A 292 26.52 30.40 7.01
N ASP A 293 25.80 31.01 7.96
CA ASP A 293 25.90 32.41 8.42
C ASP A 293 24.72 32.61 9.39
N ILE A 294 24.89 32.40 10.71
CA ILE A 294 25.25 33.42 11.70
C ILE A 294 25.13 34.85 11.14
N LEU A 295 23.95 35.47 11.35
CA LEU A 295 23.73 36.68 12.14
C LEU A 295 22.24 36.83 12.48
#